data_AF-A0A0S6U126-F1
#
_entry.id   AF-A0A0S6U126-F1
#
_cell.length_a   1.000
_cell.length_b   1.000
_cell.length_c   1.000
_cell.angle_alpha   90.00
_cell.angle_beta   90.00
_cell.angle_gamma   90.00
#
_symmetry.space_group_name_H-M   'P 1'
#
loop_
_entity.id
_entity.type
_entity.pdbx_description
1 polymer ?
#
loop_
_entity_poly.entity_id
_entity_poly.type
_entity_poly.pdbx_seq_one_letter_code
_entity_poly.pdbx_strand_id
1 'polypeptide(L)'
;MKVYGNIQPLIELVGTILGDLSNRDLIKMDEKNIKMILLTLLGVDSTYFIKSEDDNNKGYVDIMIKRKIQFKDITKFQWIIELKYIKESDKNTLEKVKEEGLKQLKGYAESKMVKEELGTDNLKKALVIVVGKKDIYTVEL
;
A
#
# COMPACT_ATOMS: atom_id res chain seq x y z
N MET A 1 0.72 6.55 -10.65
CA MET A 1 1.49 5.30 -10.38
C MET A 1 2.19 4.73 -11.61
N LYS A 2 1.47 4.39 -12.68
CA LYS A 2 1.98 3.64 -13.86
C LYS A 2 3.20 4.22 -14.58
N VAL A 3 3.09 5.48 -15.01
CA VAL A 3 4.08 6.10 -15.92
C VAL A 3 5.15 6.87 -15.15
N TYR A 4 4.76 7.53 -14.07
CA TYR A 4 5.61 8.45 -13.32
C TYR A 4 6.09 7.90 -11.97
N GLY A 5 5.64 6.71 -11.56
CA GLY A 5 6.07 6.14 -10.30
C GLY A 5 5.60 6.94 -9.07
N ASN A 6 4.50 7.69 -9.19
CA ASN A 6 3.93 8.50 -8.10
C ASN A 6 2.64 7.86 -7.56
N ILE A 7 2.59 7.55 -6.26
CA ILE A 7 1.44 6.97 -5.54
C ILE A 7 0.47 8.04 -5.02
N GLN A 8 0.90 9.29 -4.90
CA GLN A 8 0.13 10.35 -4.24
C GLN A 8 -1.31 10.54 -4.74
N PRO A 9 -1.61 10.47 -6.06
CA PRO A 9 -3.00 10.60 -6.52
C PRO A 9 -3.94 9.50 -6.00
N LEU A 10 -3.42 8.28 -5.78
CA LEU A 10 -4.19 7.21 -5.16
C LEU A 10 -4.46 7.53 -3.69
N ILE A 11 -3.45 8.06 -2.98
CA ILE A 11 -3.56 8.41 -1.56
C ILE A 11 -4.55 9.55 -1.34
N GLU A 12 -4.56 10.56 -2.21
CA GLU A 12 -5.54 11.66 -2.16
C GLU A 12 -6.97 11.17 -2.37
N LEU A 13 -7.18 10.20 -3.28
CA LEU A 13 -8.48 9.57 -3.48
C LEU A 13 -8.93 8.78 -2.26
N VAL A 14 -8.02 8.01 -1.62
CA VAL A 14 -8.30 7.33 -0.35
C VAL A 14 -8.68 8.35 0.73
N GLY A 15 -7.93 9.44 0.87
CA GLY A 15 -8.23 10.51 1.83
C GLY A 15 -9.61 11.16 1.61
N THR A 16 -10.02 11.32 0.35
CA THR A 16 -11.37 11.80 0.01
C THR A 16 -12.45 10.83 0.51
N ILE A 17 -12.31 9.54 0.20
CA ILE A 17 -13.26 8.49 0.65
C ILE A 17 -13.35 8.42 2.17
N LEU A 18 -12.21 8.47 2.86
CA LEU A 18 -12.17 8.45 4.32
C LEU A 18 -12.76 9.71 4.96
N GLY A 19 -12.61 10.86 4.29
CA GLY A 19 -13.19 12.13 4.70
C GLY A 19 -14.72 12.12 4.75
N ASP A 20 -15.36 11.32 3.88
CA ASP A 20 -16.82 11.20 3.80
C ASP A 20 -17.41 10.23 4.85
N LEU A 21 -16.58 9.40 5.50
CA LEU A 21 -17.05 8.48 6.53
C LEU A 21 -17.51 9.24 7.78
N SER A 22 -18.54 8.74 8.46
CA SER A 22 -18.98 9.27 9.77
C SER A 22 -18.05 8.79 10.90
N ASN A 23 -18.08 9.43 12.07
CA ASN A 23 -17.28 8.95 13.21
C ASN A 23 -17.74 7.57 13.69
N ARG A 24 -19.02 7.22 13.44
CA ARG A 24 -19.58 5.91 13.78
C ARG A 24 -18.98 4.79 12.92
N ASP A 25 -18.74 5.07 11.64
CA ASP A 25 -18.12 4.11 10.71
C ASP A 25 -16.69 3.75 11.14
N LEU A 26 -15.98 4.67 11.80
CA LEU A 26 -14.62 4.44 12.28
C LEU A 26 -14.49 3.57 13.52
N ILE A 27 -15.55 3.40 14.31
CA ILE A 27 -15.45 2.80 15.67
C ILE A 27 -14.78 1.41 15.61
N LYS A 28 -15.10 0.64 14.58
CA LYS A 28 -14.56 -0.71 14.32
C LYS A 28 -13.62 -0.75 13.14
N MET A 29 -13.19 0.41 12.64
CA MET A 29 -12.27 0.47 11.51
C MET A 29 -10.89 0.01 11.94
N ASP A 30 -10.27 -0.78 11.07
CA ASP A 30 -8.92 -1.27 11.19
C ASP A 30 -8.20 -1.21 9.83
N GLU A 31 -6.97 -1.74 9.81
CA GLU A 31 -6.13 -1.79 8.62
C GLU A 31 -6.76 -2.57 7.45
N LYS A 32 -7.57 -3.59 7.74
CA LYS A 32 -8.25 -4.39 6.70
C LYS A 32 -9.26 -3.54 5.94
N ASN A 33 -9.96 -2.62 6.60
CA ASN A 33 -10.89 -1.72 5.91
C ASN A 33 -10.16 -0.82 4.90
N ILE A 34 -9.01 -0.26 5.28
CA ILE A 34 -8.19 0.58 4.39
C ILE A 34 -7.66 -0.26 3.21
N LYS A 35 -7.21 -1.49 3.48
CA LYS A 35 -6.77 -2.46 2.47
C LYS A 35 -7.87 -2.73 1.44
N MET A 36 -9.11 -2.94 1.88
CA MET A 36 -10.24 -3.17 0.98
C MET A 36 -10.53 -1.96 0.08
N ILE A 37 -10.40 -0.73 0.58
CA ILE A 37 -10.54 0.49 -0.24
C ILE A 37 -9.46 0.52 -1.32
N LEU A 38 -8.19 0.33 -0.93
CA LEU A 38 -7.06 0.30 -1.86
C LEU A 38 -7.22 -0.77 -2.93
N LEU A 39 -7.55 -2.01 -2.53
CA LEU A 39 -7.75 -3.13 -3.46
C LEU A 39 -8.90 -2.86 -4.44
N THR A 40 -9.99 -2.23 -3.98
CA THR A 40 -11.11 -1.86 -4.85
C THR A 40 -10.70 -0.82 -5.89
N LEU A 41 -10.00 0.24 -5.47
CA LEU A 41 -9.51 1.28 -6.37
C LEU A 41 -8.48 0.75 -7.38
N LEU A 42 -7.54 -0.07 -6.91
CA LEU A 42 -6.51 -0.69 -7.74
C LEU A 42 -7.08 -1.73 -8.71
N GLY A 43 -8.12 -2.46 -8.30
CA GLY A 43 -8.77 -3.49 -9.10
C GLY A 43 -9.46 -2.96 -10.36
N VAL A 44 -9.75 -1.66 -10.42
CA VAL A 44 -10.27 -0.99 -11.63
C VAL A 44 -9.19 -0.92 -12.73
N ASP A 45 -7.91 -0.87 -12.36
CA ASP A 45 -6.81 -0.81 -13.32
C ASP A 45 -6.47 -2.21 -13.88
N SER A 46 -7.01 -2.50 -15.07
CA SER A 46 -6.79 -3.78 -15.74
C SER A 46 -5.36 -4.01 -16.23
N THR A 47 -4.46 -3.02 -16.10
CA THR A 47 -3.06 -3.13 -16.57
C THR A 47 -2.12 -3.79 -15.55
N TYR A 48 -2.60 -4.02 -14.32
CA TYR A 48 -1.87 -4.67 -13.24
C TYR A 48 -2.49 -6.02 -12.85
N PHE A 49 -1.65 -6.92 -12.34
CA PHE A 49 -2.07 -7.98 -11.43
C PHE A 49 -1.92 -7.48 -10.00
N ILE A 50 -2.98 -7.61 -9.20
CA ILE A 50 -2.99 -7.22 -7.78
C ILE A 50 -3.06 -8.49 -6.95
N LYS A 51 -2.14 -8.63 -5.98
CA LYS A 51 -2.16 -9.70 -4.99
C LYS A 51 -2.14 -9.09 -3.59
N SER A 52 -2.84 -9.71 -2.65
CA SER A 52 -2.90 -9.33 -1.23
C SER A 52 -2.50 -10.53 -0.38
N GLU A 53 -1.79 -10.30 0.72
CA GLU A 53 -1.43 -11.36 1.68
C GLU A 53 -0.66 -12.54 1.05
N ASP A 54 0.31 -12.28 0.18
CA ASP A 54 1.11 -13.36 -0.44
C ASP A 54 2.21 -13.84 0.53
N ASP A 55 2.12 -15.09 0.98
CA ASP A 55 3.02 -15.70 1.98
C ASP A 55 4.43 -15.87 1.42
N ASN A 56 5.45 -15.46 2.18
CA ASN A 56 6.83 -15.54 1.70
C ASN A 56 7.87 -16.08 2.70
N ASN A 57 7.49 -16.87 3.71
CA ASN A 57 8.38 -17.35 4.79
C ASN A 57 9.03 -16.24 5.64
N LYS A 58 8.88 -14.96 5.27
CA LYS A 58 9.31 -13.75 6.01
C LYS A 58 8.13 -12.83 6.37
N GLY A 59 6.89 -13.30 6.17
CA GLY A 59 5.63 -12.59 6.44
C GLY A 59 4.79 -12.39 5.17
N TYR A 60 3.78 -11.53 5.26
CA TYR A 60 2.83 -11.25 4.16
C TYR A 60 2.99 -9.81 3.69
N VAL A 61 3.17 -9.60 2.38
CA VAL A 61 3.08 -8.24 1.81
C VAL A 61 1.62 -7.86 1.73
N ASP A 62 1.24 -6.70 2.27
CA ASP A 62 -0.15 -6.24 2.27
C ASP A 62 -0.72 -6.16 0.86
N ILE A 63 -0.03 -5.46 -0.06
CA ILE A 63 -0.44 -5.34 -1.45
C ILE A 63 0.78 -5.41 -2.39
N MET A 64 0.72 -6.33 -3.35
CA MET A 64 1.67 -6.45 -4.46
C MET A 64 0.98 -6.09 -5.78
N ILE A 65 1.65 -5.25 -6.58
CA ILE A 65 1.15 -4.71 -7.84
C ILE A 65 2.17 -5.02 -8.94
N LYS A 66 1.88 -6.04 -9.74
CA LYS A 66 2.74 -6.54 -10.83
C LYS A 66 2.21 -6.06 -12.18
N ARG A 67 3.06 -5.44 -13.00
CA ARG A 67 2.65 -5.00 -14.35
C ARG A 67 2.36 -6.21 -15.22
N LYS A 68 1.30 -6.17 -16.03
CA LYS A 68 1.08 -7.21 -17.05
C LYS A 68 2.00 -6.96 -18.23
N ILE A 69 2.62 -8.02 -18.74
CA ILE A 69 3.64 -7.91 -19.80
C ILE A 69 3.10 -7.27 -21.08
N GLN A 70 1.82 -7.49 -21.39
CA GLN A 70 1.13 -6.91 -22.55
C GLN A 70 0.95 -5.38 -22.48
N PHE A 71 1.13 -4.77 -21.30
CA PHE A 71 1.00 -3.32 -21.08
C PHE A 71 2.32 -2.65 -20.68
N LYS A 72 3.46 -3.32 -20.89
CA LYS A 72 4.79 -2.85 -20.44
C LYS A 72 5.16 -1.44 -20.95
N ASP A 73 4.64 -1.02 -22.11
CA ASP A 73 4.98 0.26 -22.72
C ASP A 73 4.26 1.44 -22.05
N ILE A 74 3.11 1.19 -21.42
CA ILE A 74 2.29 2.20 -20.72
C ILE A 74 2.30 2.05 -19.19
N THR A 75 2.72 0.88 -18.70
CA THR A 75 2.78 0.54 -17.28
C THR A 75 4.22 0.21 -16.91
N LYS A 76 4.97 1.25 -16.53
CA LYS A 76 6.42 1.17 -16.28
C LYS A 76 6.71 0.62 -14.89
N PHE A 77 6.04 1.15 -13.87
CA PHE A 77 6.37 0.84 -12.48
C PHE A 77 5.53 -0.31 -11.92
N GLN A 78 6.16 -1.08 -11.05
CA GLN A 78 5.55 -2.11 -10.19
C GLN A 78 5.64 -1.65 -8.74
N TRP A 79 4.81 -2.20 -7.85
CA TRP A 79 4.77 -1.74 -6.47
C TRP A 79 4.65 -2.89 -5.47
N ILE A 80 5.28 -2.69 -4.32
CA ILE A 80 4.83 -3.28 -3.06
C ILE A 80 4.40 -2.15 -2.13
N ILE A 81 3.27 -2.35 -1.46
CA ILE A 81 2.73 -1.40 -0.49
C ILE A 81 2.58 -2.14 0.83
N GLU A 82 3.20 -1.58 1.87
CA GLU A 82 2.93 -1.89 3.26
C GLU A 82 1.92 -0.87 3.79
N LEU A 83 0.94 -1.33 4.55
CA LEU A 83 -0.14 -0.53 5.08
C LEU A 83 -0.12 -0.56 6.61
N LYS A 84 -0.40 0.58 7.21
CA LYS A 84 -0.68 0.70 8.65
C LYS A 84 -1.89 1.59 8.87
N TYR A 85 -2.72 1.23 9.85
CA TYR A 85 -3.80 2.07 10.33
C TYR A 85 -3.65 2.34 11.82
N ILE A 86 -3.78 3.61 12.20
CA ILE A 86 -3.71 4.09 13.57
C ILE A 86 -5.01 4.82 13.86
N LYS A 87 -5.64 4.51 15.00
CA LYS A 87 -6.80 5.27 15.45
C LYS A 87 -6.36 6.67 15.86
N GLU A 88 -7.24 7.66 15.73
CA GLU A 88 -6.93 9.04 16.13
C GLU A 88 -6.46 9.14 17.60
N SER A 89 -7.04 8.34 18.49
CA SER A 89 -6.64 8.25 19.90
C SER A 89 -5.20 7.79 20.12
N ASP A 90 -4.65 7.05 19.16
CA ASP A 90 -3.36 6.36 19.27
C ASP A 90 -2.31 7.03 18.38
N LYS A 91 -2.55 8.26 17.91
CA LYS A 91 -1.66 9.02 17.03
C LYS A 91 -0.24 9.18 17.60
N ASN A 92 -0.08 9.15 18.92
CA ASN A 92 1.23 9.18 19.59
C ASN A 92 2.10 7.96 19.28
N THR A 93 1.55 6.89 18.70
CA THR A 93 2.29 5.68 18.28
C THR A 93 2.88 5.77 16.87
N LEU A 94 2.61 6.87 16.14
CA LEU A 94 2.95 7.03 14.71
C LEU A 94 4.41 6.70 14.38
N GLU A 95 5.38 7.27 15.10
CA GLU A 95 6.80 7.05 14.77
C GLU A 95 7.21 5.58 14.98
N LYS A 96 6.72 4.95 16.05
CA LYS A 96 6.97 3.51 16.29
C LYS A 96 6.38 2.65 15.18
N VAL A 97 5.12 2.90 14.82
CA VAL A 97 4.42 2.17 13.74
C VAL A 97 5.12 2.36 12.40
N LYS A 98 5.63 3.56 12.14
CA LYS A 98 6.42 3.88 10.94
C LYS A 98 7.74 3.11 10.90
N GLU A 99 8.49 3.07 11.99
CA GLU A 99 9.73 2.29 12.08
C GLU A 99 9.48 0.79 11.84
N GLU A 100 8.44 0.23 12.47
CA GLU A 100 8.04 -1.16 12.29
C GLU A 100 7.62 -1.46 10.84
N GLY A 101 6.77 -0.62 10.25
CA GLY A 101 6.33 -0.76 8.87
C GLY A 101 7.48 -0.65 7.86
N LEU A 102 8.44 0.26 8.08
CA LEU A 102 9.62 0.37 7.22
C LEU A 102 10.52 -0.86 7.33
N LYS A 103 10.63 -1.46 8.52
CA LYS A 103 11.38 -2.71 8.72
C LYS A 103 10.71 -3.87 7.98
N GLN A 104 9.39 -3.98 8.05
CA GLN A 104 8.62 -4.99 7.29
C GLN A 104 8.81 -4.80 5.78
N LEU A 105 8.58 -3.60 5.27
CA LEU A 105 8.71 -3.27 3.85
C LEU A 105 10.11 -3.57 3.29
N LYS A 106 11.17 -3.25 4.05
CA LYS A 106 12.56 -3.62 3.69
C LYS A 106 12.75 -5.13 3.65
N GLY A 107 12.27 -5.84 4.66
CA GLY A 107 12.35 -7.31 4.73
C GLY A 107 11.69 -7.99 3.53
N TYR A 108 10.53 -7.48 3.09
CA TYR A 108 9.83 -8.00 1.92
C TYR A 108 10.55 -7.70 0.61
N ALA A 109 11.07 -6.48 0.44
CA ALA A 109 11.82 -6.10 -0.75
C ALA A 109 13.06 -6.98 -0.98
N GLU A 110 13.63 -7.53 0.10
CA GLU A 110 14.78 -8.43 0.03
C GLU A 110 14.42 -9.91 -0.14
N SER A 111 13.14 -10.26 0.02
CA SER A 111 12.65 -11.64 -0.06
C SER A 111 12.86 -12.24 -1.46
N LYS A 112 13.09 -13.55 -1.50
CA LYS A 112 13.27 -14.30 -2.75
C LYS A 112 11.99 -14.24 -3.60
N MET A 113 10.83 -14.38 -2.96
CA MET A 113 9.51 -14.30 -3.61
C MET A 113 9.34 -12.98 -4.38
N VAL A 114 9.58 -11.83 -3.73
CA VAL A 114 9.42 -10.51 -4.41
C VAL A 114 10.40 -10.37 -5.59
N LYS A 115 11.64 -10.84 -5.42
CA LYS A 115 12.65 -10.82 -6.48
C LYS A 115 12.27 -11.72 -7.67
N GLU A 116 11.66 -12.87 -7.42
CA GLU A 116 11.22 -13.80 -8.46
C GLU A 116 9.93 -13.34 -9.15
N GLU A 117 8.97 -12.82 -8.39
CA GLU A 117 7.66 -12.41 -8.90
C GLU A 117 7.69 -11.05 -9.61
N LEU A 118 8.32 -10.05 -9.02
CA LEU A 118 8.35 -8.68 -9.56
C LEU A 118 9.65 -8.36 -10.30
N GLY A 119 10.74 -9.06 -9.99
CA GLY A 119 12.07 -8.61 -10.36
C GLY A 119 12.46 -7.34 -9.60
N THR A 120 13.58 -6.73 -10.02
CA THR A 120 14.07 -5.47 -9.43
C THR A 120 13.84 -4.26 -10.32
N ASP A 121 13.47 -4.47 -11.59
CA ASP A 121 13.27 -3.39 -12.56
C ASP A 121 12.01 -2.58 -12.24
N ASN A 122 12.18 -1.26 -12.08
CA ASN A 122 11.11 -0.30 -11.84
C ASN A 122 10.17 -0.68 -10.68
N LEU A 123 10.69 -1.39 -9.67
CA LEU A 123 9.96 -1.73 -8.45
C LEU A 123 10.01 -0.58 -7.45
N LYS A 124 8.85 0.01 -7.19
CA LYS A 124 8.63 1.01 -6.14
C LYS A 124 8.11 0.34 -4.86
N LYS A 125 8.39 0.96 -3.73
CA LYS A 125 8.08 0.43 -2.40
C LYS A 125 7.52 1.58 -1.58
N ALA A 126 6.33 1.42 -1.02
CA ALA A 126 5.69 2.47 -0.24
C ALA A 126 5.17 1.92 1.08
N LEU A 127 5.43 2.64 2.16
CA LEU A 127 4.70 2.50 3.41
C LEU A 127 3.62 3.57 3.43
N VAL A 128 2.36 3.16 3.59
CA VAL A 128 1.20 4.04 3.74
C VAL A 128 0.68 3.90 5.16
N ILE A 129 0.63 5.00 5.90
CA ILE A 129 0.11 5.04 7.27
C ILE A 129 -1.09 5.97 7.29
N VAL A 130 -2.26 5.43 7.62
CA VAL A 130 -3.48 6.21 7.80
C VAL A 130 -3.72 6.41 9.29
N VAL A 131 -3.88 7.66 9.71
CA VAL A 131 -4.27 8.03 11.07
C VAL A 131 -5.67 8.63 11.05
N GLY A 132 -6.61 7.96 11.71
CA GLY A 132 -8.01 8.37 11.74
C GLY A 132 -8.61 8.46 10.32
N LYS A 133 -8.99 9.67 9.88
CA LYS A 133 -9.61 9.90 8.55
C LYS A 133 -8.74 10.65 7.56
N LYS A 134 -7.92 11.58 8.05
CA LYS A 134 -7.39 12.68 7.23
C LYS A 134 -5.88 12.64 7.09
N ASP A 135 -5.20 12.14 8.11
CA ASP A 135 -3.76 12.18 8.17
C ASP A 135 -3.21 10.91 7.52
N ILE A 136 -2.84 11.01 6.25
CA ILE A 136 -2.21 9.91 5.52
C ILE A 136 -0.75 10.25 5.24
N TYR A 137 0.14 9.44 5.78
CA TYR A 137 1.58 9.56 5.59
C TYR A 137 2.05 8.51 4.60
N THR A 138 2.89 8.93 3.64
CA THR A 138 3.50 8.02 2.67
C THR A 138 5.01 8.15 2.73
N VAL A 139 5.70 7.02 2.81
CA VAL A 139 7.17 6.95 2.77
C VAL A 139 7.58 5.99 1.67
N GLU A 140 8.33 6.46 0.68
CA GLU A 140 8.91 5.63 -0.36
C GLU A 140 10.34 5.17 0.02
N LEU A 141 10.70 3.94 -0.34
CA LEU A 141 12.05 3.36 -0.17
C LEU A 141 12.77 3.16 -1.49
#